data_AF-A0A6M8J5F1-F1
#
_entry.id   AF-A0A6M8J5F1-F1
#
_cell.length_a   1.000
_cell.length_b   1.000
_cell.length_c   1.000
_cell.angle_alpha   90.00
_cell.angle_beta   90.00
_cell.angle_gamma   90.00
#
_symmetry.space_group_name_H-M   'P 1'
#
loop_
_entity.id
_entity.type
_entity.pdbx_description
1 polymer ?
#
loop_
_entity_poly.entity_id
_entity_poly.type
_entity_poly.pdbx_seq_one_letter_code
_entity_poly.pdbx_strand_id
1 'polypeptide(L)'
;MICDHTARSISYTPPNLVEELPKDIGLEINPHPDALLNYRIQPRPGGCVIEAHWNPHLTNAPLWIALKTCTGLQVRYPDPHKNPPLSFALIDEDAYCYCKGSTCDECAFMCKRGFILYAFFEKRGLMFCRLERVRSSR
;
A
#
# COMPACT_ATOMS: atom_id res chain seq x y z
N MET A 1 -20.09 17.20 35.93
CA MET A 1 -19.12 16.09 36.08
C MET A 1 -18.14 16.24 34.93
N ILE A 2 -17.03 16.93 35.20
CA ILE A 2 -16.01 17.31 34.19
C ILE A 2 -14.89 16.28 34.36
N CYS A 3 -14.64 15.46 33.34
CA CYS A 3 -13.49 14.56 33.32
C CYS A 3 -12.25 15.36 32.88
N ASP A 4 -11.29 15.44 33.79
CA ASP A 4 -10.00 16.07 33.60
C ASP A 4 -9.14 15.20 32.66
N HIS A 5 -8.86 15.70 31.45
CA HIS A 5 -8.04 15.02 30.45
C HIS A 5 -6.58 15.47 30.55
N THR A 6 -5.87 15.09 31.61
CA THR A 6 -4.40 15.10 31.56
C THR A 6 -3.91 13.84 30.87
N ALA A 7 -3.91 13.85 29.54
CA ALA A 7 -3.22 12.85 28.74
C ALA A 7 -1.71 13.02 28.95
N ARG A 8 -1.10 12.20 29.83
CA ARG A 8 0.35 12.08 29.88
C ARG A 8 0.80 11.36 28.62
N SER A 9 1.47 12.08 27.71
CA SER A 9 2.15 11.49 26.56
C SER A 9 3.26 10.58 27.06
N ILE A 10 3.09 9.26 26.90
CA ILE A 10 4.19 8.31 27.08
C ILE A 10 4.88 8.21 25.71
N SER A 11 5.97 8.94 25.54
CA SER A 11 6.87 8.72 24.42
C SER A 11 7.74 7.51 24.73
N TYR A 12 7.37 6.34 24.18
CA TYR A 12 8.26 5.19 24.15
C TYR A 12 9.25 5.39 23.00
N THR A 13 10.52 5.66 23.32
CA THR A 13 11.60 5.66 22.35
C THR A 13 12.36 4.34 22.53
N PRO A 14 12.19 3.34 21.65
CA PRO A 14 12.94 2.10 21.74
C PRO A 14 14.45 2.41 21.61
N PRO A 15 15.31 1.84 22.47
CA PRO A 15 16.71 2.28 22.59
C PRO A 15 17.57 2.11 21.32
N ASN A 16 17.10 1.37 20.30
CA ASN A 16 17.94 0.95 19.17
C ASN A 16 17.28 1.09 17.78
N LEU A 17 16.32 1.99 17.57
CA LEU A 17 15.69 2.20 16.25
C LEU A 17 16.33 3.35 15.45
N VAL A 18 17.65 3.26 15.28
CA VAL A 18 18.32 3.84 14.09
C VAL A 18 19.33 2.81 13.57
N GLU A 19 18.87 1.58 13.37
CA GLU A 19 19.51 0.78 12.32
C GLU A 19 19.05 1.40 11.01
N GLU A 20 19.97 2.06 10.31
CA GLU A 20 19.76 2.41 8.91
C GLU A 20 19.19 1.17 8.21
N LEU A 21 18.00 1.28 7.61
CA LEU A 21 17.43 0.17 6.86
C LEU A 21 18.52 -0.39 5.93
N PRO A 22 18.86 -1.69 6.02
CA PRO A 22 19.94 -2.26 5.23
C PRO A 22 19.71 -1.94 3.76
N LYS A 23 20.74 -1.36 3.13
CA LYS A 23 20.74 -1.00 1.70
C LYS A 23 20.49 -2.21 0.77
N ASP A 24 20.50 -3.41 1.34
CA ASP A 24 20.39 -4.70 0.67
C ASP A 24 19.06 -5.43 0.91
N ILE A 25 18.06 -4.83 1.59
CA ILE A 25 16.67 -5.32 1.46
C ILE A 25 16.30 -5.07 0.00
N GLY A 26 16.26 -6.11 -0.84
CA GLY A 26 15.92 -5.99 -2.27
C GLY A 26 14.65 -5.18 -2.50
N LEU A 27 14.83 -3.87 -2.66
CA LEU A 27 13.82 -2.82 -2.58
C LEU A 27 13.32 -2.48 -3.99
N GLU A 28 13.02 -3.48 -4.83
CA GLU A 28 12.28 -3.23 -6.07
C GLU A 28 11.63 -4.52 -6.57
N ILE A 29 10.34 -4.66 -6.28
CA ILE A 29 9.50 -5.64 -6.96
C ILE A 29 8.76 -4.87 -8.04
N ASN A 30 9.35 -4.82 -9.24
CA ASN A 30 8.55 -4.61 -10.44
C ASN A 30 7.49 -5.72 -10.48
N PRO A 31 6.22 -5.43 -10.81
CA PRO A 31 5.16 -6.42 -10.79
C PRO A 31 5.35 -7.44 -11.91
N HIS A 32 6.19 -8.44 -11.67
CA HIS A 32 6.20 -9.67 -12.46
C HIS A 32 4.91 -10.46 -12.12
N PRO A 33 4.28 -11.16 -13.07
CA PRO A 33 3.11 -12.00 -12.78
C PRO A 33 3.36 -13.05 -11.68
N ASP A 34 4.62 -13.45 -11.48
CA ASP A 34 5.05 -14.37 -10.42
C ASP A 34 5.53 -13.65 -9.13
N ALA A 35 5.38 -12.33 -9.05
CA ALA A 35 5.76 -11.58 -7.87
C ALA A 35 4.90 -12.00 -6.67
N LEU A 36 5.56 -12.14 -5.51
CA LEU A 36 4.88 -12.55 -4.31
C LEU A 36 3.80 -11.55 -3.84
N LEU A 37 4.04 -10.25 -4.06
CA LEU A 37 3.10 -9.17 -3.82
C LEU A 37 2.96 -8.35 -5.11
N ASN A 38 1.72 -8.11 -5.53
CA ASN A 38 1.40 -7.33 -6.72
C ASN A 38 0.17 -6.45 -6.43
N TYR A 39 -0.12 -5.49 -7.30
CA TYR A 39 -1.27 -4.62 -7.18
C TYR A 39 -2.01 -4.46 -8.52
N ARG A 40 -3.29 -4.10 -8.42
CA ARG A 40 -4.09 -3.67 -9.57
C ARG A 40 -4.83 -2.39 -9.24
N ILE A 41 -4.73 -1.40 -10.11
CA ILE A 41 -5.49 -0.15 -10.01
C ILE A 41 -6.79 -0.33 -10.79
N GLN A 42 -7.91 -0.10 -10.11
CA GLN A 42 -9.26 -0.23 -10.65
C GLN A 42 -9.97 1.13 -10.57
N PRO A 43 -10.05 1.89 -11.67
CA PRO A 43 -10.85 3.11 -11.72
C PRO A 43 -12.31 2.84 -11.39
N ARG A 44 -12.96 3.80 -10.72
CA ARG A 44 -14.39 3.80 -10.42
C ARG A 44 -14.94 5.21 -10.60
N PRO A 45 -16.24 5.38 -10.91
CA PRO A 45 -16.86 6.70 -10.85
C PRO A 45 -16.66 7.34 -9.47
N GLY A 46 -16.05 8.53 -9.42
CA GLY A 46 -15.78 9.25 -8.17
C GLY A 46 -14.62 8.72 -7.32
N GLY A 47 -13.79 7.82 -7.84
CA GLY A 47 -12.67 7.29 -7.06
C GLY A 47 -11.80 6.26 -7.77
N CYS A 48 -11.00 5.54 -7.00
CA CYS A 48 -10.31 4.35 -7.49
C CYS A 48 -10.10 3.33 -6.37
N VAL A 49 -9.88 2.09 -6.76
CA VAL A 49 -9.60 0.99 -5.85
C VAL A 49 -8.22 0.44 -6.16
N ILE A 50 -7.40 0.29 -5.12
CA ILE A 50 -6.14 -0.46 -5.19
C ILE A 50 -6.43 -1.85 -4.65
N GLU A 51 -6.24 -2.85 -5.49
CA GLU A 51 -6.32 -4.25 -5.10
C GLU A 51 -4.91 -4.78 -4.85
N ALA A 52 -4.65 -5.22 -3.63
CA ALA A 52 -3.45 -5.95 -3.27
C ALA A 52 -3.64 -7.44 -3.56
N HIS A 53 -2.74 -8.01 -4.35
CA HIS A 53 -2.70 -9.42 -4.71
C HIS A 53 -1.43 -10.05 -4.14
N TRP A 54 -1.53 -11.27 -3.65
CA TRP A 54 -0.37 -12.08 -3.27
C TRP A 54 -0.48 -13.46 -3.90
N ASN A 55 0.65 -14.14 -4.08
CA ASN A 55 0.64 -15.49 -4.65
C ASN A 55 0.51 -16.56 -3.53
N PRO A 56 -0.67 -17.21 -3.37
CA PRO A 56 -0.87 -18.21 -2.33
C PRO A 56 -0.02 -19.48 -2.53
N HIS A 57 0.51 -19.71 -3.74
CA HIS A 57 1.43 -20.82 -4.00
C HIS A 57 2.84 -20.56 -3.47
N LEU A 58 3.21 -19.30 -3.20
CA LEU A 58 4.54 -18.92 -2.73
C LEU A 58 4.60 -18.68 -1.20
N THR A 59 3.46 -18.35 -0.58
CA THR A 59 3.32 -18.14 0.87
C THR A 59 1.85 -18.06 1.28
N ASN A 60 1.59 -18.20 2.59
CA ASN A 60 0.29 -17.91 3.21
C ASN A 60 -0.07 -16.42 3.09
N ALA A 61 -1.33 -16.07 3.35
CA ALA A 61 -1.77 -14.67 3.37
C ALA A 61 -0.88 -13.80 4.29
N PRO A 62 -0.63 -12.54 3.94
CA PRO A 62 0.11 -11.63 4.80
C PRO A 62 -0.69 -11.37 6.09
N LEU A 63 0.01 -11.12 7.19
CA LEU A 63 -0.63 -10.77 8.47
C LEU A 63 -1.36 -9.43 8.36
N TRP A 64 -0.76 -8.48 7.64
CA TRP A 64 -1.36 -7.19 7.34
C TRP A 64 -0.82 -6.64 6.03
N ILE A 65 -1.60 -5.77 5.42
CA ILE A 65 -1.24 -4.99 4.24
C ILE A 65 -1.53 -3.52 4.54
N ALA A 66 -0.60 -2.64 4.21
CA ALA A 66 -0.75 -1.21 4.38
C ALA A 66 -0.55 -0.46 3.06
N LEU A 67 -1.46 0.44 2.73
CA LEU A 67 -1.33 1.34 1.59
C LEU A 67 -0.97 2.73 2.10
N LYS A 68 0.25 3.17 1.81
CA LYS A 68 0.68 4.56 2.02
C LYS A 68 0.28 5.39 0.80
N THR A 69 -0.43 6.47 1.06
CA THR A 69 -0.91 7.43 0.07
C THR A 69 -0.27 8.80 0.29
N CYS A 70 -0.72 9.82 -0.44
CA CYS A 70 -0.28 11.20 -0.22
C CYS A 70 -0.87 11.78 1.07
N THR A 71 -2.09 11.37 1.43
CA THR A 71 -2.81 11.90 2.60
C THR A 71 -2.59 11.10 3.88
N GLY A 72 -2.13 9.85 3.79
CA GLY A 72 -1.90 9.03 4.98
C GLY A 72 -1.56 7.57 4.72
N LEU A 73 -2.00 6.71 5.62
CA LEU A 73 -1.76 5.27 5.60
C LEU A 73 -3.07 4.54 5.92
N GLN A 74 -3.46 3.59 5.07
CA GLN A 74 -4.56 2.68 5.33
C GLN A 74 -4.00 1.29 5.64
N VAL A 75 -4.36 0.67 6.76
CA VAL A 75 -3.93 -0.69 7.11
C VAL A 75 -5.13 -1.63 7.13
N ARG A 76 -4.99 -2.81 6.52
CA ARG A 76 -6.01 -3.85 6.50
C ARG A 76 -5.40 -5.22 6.76
N TYR A 77 -6.18 -6.08 7.40
CA TYR A 77 -5.81 -7.45 7.76
C TYR A 77 -6.57 -8.40 6.82
N PRO A 78 -5.87 -9.18 5.97
CA PRO A 78 -6.54 -10.21 5.17
C PRO A 78 -7.26 -11.22 6.06
N ASP A 79 -8.42 -11.67 5.60
CA ASP A 79 -9.09 -12.82 6.18
C ASP A 79 -8.35 -14.08 5.70
N PRO A 80 -7.83 -14.94 6.61
CA PRO A 80 -7.08 -16.13 6.24
C PRO A 80 -7.90 -17.15 5.42
N HIS A 81 -9.23 -17.03 5.43
CA HIS A 81 -10.13 -17.88 4.64
C HIS A 81 -10.48 -17.29 3.27
N LYS A 82 -10.04 -16.08 2.95
CA LYS A 82 -10.33 -15.41 1.67
C LYS A 82 -9.08 -15.35 0.80
N ASN A 83 -9.28 -15.71 -0.46
CA ASN A 83 -8.26 -15.51 -1.47
C ASN A 83 -8.09 -14.02 -1.80
N PRO A 84 -6.92 -13.60 -2.30
CA PRO A 84 -6.72 -12.26 -2.83
C PRO A 84 -7.74 -11.93 -3.94
N PRO A 85 -8.05 -10.63 -4.18
CA PRO A 85 -7.38 -9.46 -3.61
C PRO A 85 -7.93 -8.93 -2.29
N LEU A 86 -7.11 -8.14 -1.60
CA LEU A 86 -7.55 -7.20 -0.57
C LEU A 86 -7.63 -5.78 -1.14
N SER A 87 -8.81 -5.17 -1.07
CA SER A 87 -9.06 -3.87 -1.69
C SER A 87 -8.87 -2.69 -0.73
N PHE A 88 -8.37 -1.58 -1.25
CA PHE A 88 -8.29 -0.26 -0.61
C PHE A 88 -9.05 0.74 -1.47
N ALA A 89 -10.03 1.42 -0.89
CA ALA A 89 -10.79 2.45 -1.58
C ALA A 89 -10.09 3.81 -1.41
N LEU A 90 -9.96 4.55 -2.52
CA LEU A 90 -9.43 5.89 -2.55
C LEU A 90 -10.51 6.83 -3.09
N ILE A 91 -10.69 7.94 -2.40
CA ILE A 91 -11.57 9.05 -2.75
C ILE A 91 -10.77 10.35 -2.73
N ASP A 92 -11.36 11.42 -3.26
CA ASP A 92 -10.82 12.78 -3.19
C ASP A 92 -9.32 12.85 -3.57
N GLU A 93 -8.48 13.51 -2.78
CA GLU A 93 -7.08 13.80 -3.14
C GLU A 93 -6.28 12.53 -3.51
N ASP A 94 -6.54 11.42 -2.81
CA ASP A 94 -5.86 10.15 -3.11
C ASP A 94 -6.40 9.46 -4.36
N ALA A 95 -7.65 9.75 -4.78
CA ALA A 95 -8.20 9.27 -6.04
C ALA A 95 -7.64 10.02 -7.26
N TYR A 96 -7.38 11.33 -7.13
CA TYR A 96 -7.07 12.22 -8.28
C TYR A 96 -5.58 12.57 -8.47
N CYS A 97 -4.68 12.03 -7.63
CA CYS A 97 -3.26 12.40 -7.57
C CYS A 97 -2.64 12.97 -8.87
N TYR A 98 -2.34 14.26 -8.81
CA TYR A 98 -1.87 15.09 -9.92
C TYR A 98 -0.43 14.71 -10.34
N CYS A 99 -0.30 13.84 -11.33
CA CYS A 99 0.97 13.69 -12.02
C CYS A 99 1.22 14.94 -12.88
N LYS A 100 2.44 15.49 -12.89
CA LYS A 100 2.81 16.66 -13.71
C LYS A 100 2.81 16.42 -15.24
N GLY A 101 2.26 15.30 -15.72
CA GLY A 101 2.15 14.98 -17.14
C GLY A 101 0.84 15.49 -17.74
N SER A 102 0.78 15.70 -19.05
CA SER A 102 -0.45 16.06 -19.77
C SER A 102 -1.53 14.98 -19.58
N THR A 103 -2.56 15.26 -18.80
CA THR A 103 -3.59 14.28 -18.38
C THR A 103 -4.67 14.12 -19.45
N CYS A 104 -4.98 12.88 -19.84
CA CYS A 104 -6.34 12.50 -20.20
C CYS A 104 -7.09 12.06 -18.93
N ASP A 105 -8.42 12.02 -18.92
CA ASP A 105 -9.21 11.71 -17.72
C ASP A 105 -8.88 10.32 -17.12
N GLU A 106 -8.51 9.35 -17.95
CA GLU A 106 -8.02 8.03 -17.51
C GLU A 106 -6.69 8.13 -16.73
N CYS A 107 -5.84 9.12 -17.04
CA CYS A 107 -4.59 9.35 -16.33
C CYS A 107 -4.80 9.86 -14.90
N ALA A 108 -5.89 10.58 -14.62
CA ALA A 108 -6.14 11.16 -13.31
C ALA A 108 -6.35 10.08 -12.23
N PHE A 109 -7.06 9.01 -12.57
CA PHE A 109 -7.33 7.91 -11.64
C PHE A 109 -6.25 6.84 -11.62
N MET A 110 -5.47 6.70 -12.70
CA MET A 110 -4.49 5.61 -12.87
C MET A 110 -3.07 5.97 -12.45
N CYS A 111 -2.79 7.23 -12.09
CA CYS A 111 -1.50 7.61 -11.52
C CYS A 111 -1.51 7.52 -10.00
N LYS A 112 -0.65 6.65 -9.45
CA LYS A 112 -0.42 6.51 -8.00
C LYS A 112 1.06 6.61 -7.65
N ARG A 113 1.81 7.40 -8.45
CA ARG A 113 3.23 7.64 -8.20
C ARG A 113 3.42 8.21 -6.80
N GLY A 114 4.31 7.60 -6.03
CA GLY A 114 4.57 7.97 -4.63
C GLY A 114 3.76 7.16 -3.61
N PHE A 115 2.76 6.40 -4.06
CA PHE A 115 2.04 5.46 -3.19
C PHE A 115 2.88 4.20 -3.04
N ILE A 116 2.78 3.57 -1.88
CA ILE A 116 3.53 2.36 -1.57
C ILE A 116 2.59 1.38 -0.89
N LEU A 117 2.51 0.17 -1.43
CA LEU A 117 1.84 -0.94 -0.79
C LEU A 117 2.87 -1.74 -0.02
N TYR A 118 2.64 -1.93 1.28
CA TYR A 118 3.43 -2.75 2.17
C TYR A 118 2.64 -4.00 2.55
N ALA A 119 3.29 -5.14 2.66
CA ALA A 119 2.69 -6.35 3.21
C ALA A 119 3.70 -7.08 4.09
N PHE A 120 3.27 -7.51 5.27
CA PHE A 120 4.10 -8.30 6.16
C PHE A 120 3.66 -9.75 6.14
N PHE A 121 4.57 -10.62 5.75
CA PHE A 121 4.36 -12.06 5.73
C PHE A 121 5.18 -12.70 6.84
N GLU A 122 4.55 -13.54 7.66
CA GLU A 122 5.20 -14.17 8.83
C GLU A 122 6.55 -14.85 8.48
N LYS A 123 6.63 -15.52 7.32
CA LYS A 123 7.83 -16.25 6.88
C LYS A 123 8.68 -15.54 5.84
N ARG A 124 8.24 -14.38 5.31
CA ARG A 124 8.97 -13.63 4.26
C ARG A 124 9.36 -12.22 4.69
N GLY A 125 8.91 -11.78 5.87
CA GLY A 125 9.17 -10.44 6.38
C GLY A 125 8.33 -9.37 5.69
N LEU A 126 8.81 -8.12 5.79
CA LEU A 126 8.17 -6.96 5.19
C LEU A 126 8.53 -6.87 3.70
N MET A 127 7.50 -6.78 2.87
CA MET A 127 7.62 -6.55 1.44
C MET A 127 6.90 -5.26 1.08
N PHE A 128 7.30 -4.66 -0.03
CA PHE A 128 6.58 -3.52 -0.57
C PHE A 128 6.67 -3.46 -2.09
N CYS A 129 5.70 -2.83 -2.70
CA CYS A 129 5.75 -2.44 -4.10
C CYS A 129 5.33 -0.98 -4.24
N ARG A 130 6.07 -0.24 -5.06
CA ARG A 130 5.73 1.14 -5.40
C ARG A 130 4.64 1.10 -6.46
N LEU A 131 3.60 1.88 -6.25
CA LEU A 131 2.56 2.00 -7.25
C LEU A 131 3.03 2.96 -8.32
N GLU A 132 2.90 2.51 -9.55
CA GLU A 132 3.23 3.27 -10.74
C GLU A 132 2.01 3.39 -11.64
N ARG A 133 2.21 4.09 -12.76
CA ARG A 133 1.20 4.20 -13.81
C ARG A 133 1.04 2.83 -14.46
N VAL A 134 -0.18 2.30 -14.48
CA VAL A 134 -0.52 1.20 -15.40
C VAL A 134 -0.38 1.75 -16.82
N ARG A 135 0.61 1.27 -17.57
CA ARG A 135 0.69 1.55 -19.02
C ARG A 135 -0.44 0.75 -19.68
N SER A 136 -1.38 1.41 -20.36
CA SER A 136 -2.21 0.68 -21.30
C SER A 136 -1.29 0.18 -22.40
N SER A 137 -1.20 -1.15 -22.55
CA SER A 137 -0.71 -1.73 -23.79
C SER A 137 -1.68 -1.31 -24.88
N ARG A 138 -1.25 -0.37 -25.74
CA ARG A 138 -1.92 -0.15 -27.02
C ARG A 138 -1.75 -1.37 -27.90
#